data_AF-A0A7V9PQ65-F1
#
_entry.id   AF-A0A7V9PQ65-F1
#
_cell.length_a   1.000
_cell.length_b   1.000
_cell.length_c   1.000
_cell.angle_alpha   90.00
_cell.angle_beta   90.00
_cell.angle_gamma   90.00
#
_symmetry.space_group_name_H-M   'P 1'
#
loop_
_entity.id
_entity.type
_entity.pdbx_description
1 polymer ?
#
loop_
_entity_poly.entity_id
_entity_poly.type
_entity_poly.pdbx_seq_one_letter_code
_entity_poly.pdbx_strand_id
1 'polypeptide(L)'
;MGFYAARQLQRGVHAVDARRYKTVMVAEVAQQPLVTAEFLVVDTETNGRPGDACEVTEIGAVLVGGGELHERWETLVGVRAPLSRSVQRFTGISQAMVDAAPGPGAVLPGLAEQLEGRVLVAHNAAFDRRVLRQAFDRC
;
A
#
# COMPACT_ATOMS: atom_id res chain seq x y z
N MET A 1 13.51 -8.80 -43.98
CA MET A 1 13.62 -7.34 -43.80
C MET A 1 12.23 -6.78 -43.54
N GLY A 2 12.00 -6.11 -42.41
CA GLY A 2 10.72 -5.47 -42.11
C GLY A 2 10.46 -5.36 -40.60
N PHE A 3 11.15 -4.40 -39.96
CA PHE A 3 10.96 -4.02 -38.57
C PHE A 3 9.57 -3.41 -38.35
N TYR A 4 8.82 -3.88 -37.35
CA TYR A 4 7.76 -3.08 -36.72
C TYR A 4 8.28 -2.62 -35.35
N ALA A 5 8.53 -1.32 -35.26
CA ALA A 5 9.03 -0.64 -34.07
C ALA A 5 7.92 -0.58 -32.99
N ALA A 6 8.15 -1.25 -31.87
CA ALA A 6 7.37 -1.07 -30.66
C ALA A 6 7.68 0.31 -30.06
N ARG A 7 6.65 1.16 -30.02
CA ARG A 7 6.68 2.52 -29.52
C ARG A 7 6.96 2.52 -28.02
N GLN A 8 8.06 3.15 -27.61
CA GLN A 8 8.37 3.53 -26.24
C GLN A 8 7.17 4.29 -25.62
N LEU A 9 6.64 3.77 -24.52
CA LEU A 9 5.90 4.54 -23.53
C LEU A 9 6.64 4.43 -22.20
N GLN A 10 7.72 5.18 -22.09
CA GLN A 10 8.22 5.62 -20.80
C GLN A 10 7.39 6.82 -20.36
N ARG A 11 6.79 6.76 -19.17
CA ARG A 11 6.86 7.80 -18.11
C ARG A 11 5.79 7.57 -17.05
N GLY A 12 6.23 7.41 -15.80
CA GLY A 12 5.41 7.64 -14.62
C GLY A 12 5.30 6.49 -13.62
N VAL A 13 6.39 5.80 -13.28
CA VAL A 13 6.41 4.98 -12.06
C VAL A 13 7.24 5.73 -11.03
N HIS A 14 6.55 6.51 -10.20
CA HIS A 14 7.15 7.17 -9.04
C HIS A 14 7.74 6.08 -8.13
N ALA A 15 9.02 6.19 -7.83
CA ALA A 15 9.70 5.37 -6.83
C ALA A 15 9.31 5.88 -5.43
N VAL A 16 9.07 4.96 -4.49
CA VAL A 16 9.08 5.26 -3.06
C VAL A 16 10.57 5.37 -2.77
N ASP A 17 10.97 6.21 -1.83
CA ASP A 17 12.38 6.31 -1.45
C ASP A 17 13.02 4.92 -1.26
N ALA A 18 13.92 4.58 -2.19
CA ALA A 18 14.45 3.25 -2.43
C ALA A 18 15.64 2.90 -1.52
N ARG A 19 15.92 3.72 -0.49
CA ARG A 19 17.14 3.57 0.34
C ARG A 19 16.95 2.71 1.58
N ARG A 20 15.72 2.32 1.93
CA ARG A 20 15.43 1.57 3.17
C ARG A 20 14.70 0.25 2.97
N TYR A 21 14.14 0.01 1.79
CA TYR A 21 13.43 -1.22 1.45
C TYR A 21 13.95 -1.76 0.12
N LYS A 22 14.35 -3.03 0.12
CA LYS A 22 14.96 -3.72 -1.02
C LYS A 22 14.08 -3.53 -2.26
N THR A 23 14.59 -2.85 -3.28
CA THR A 23 13.86 -2.67 -4.53
C THR A 23 13.83 -4.02 -5.24
N VAL A 24 12.75 -4.79 -5.09
CA VAL A 24 12.43 -5.83 -6.08
C VAL A 24 12.03 -5.06 -7.33
N MET A 25 12.81 -5.21 -8.39
CA MET A 25 12.57 -4.50 -9.64
C MET A 25 11.20 -4.95 -10.16
N VAL A 26 10.27 -4.01 -10.36
CA VAL A 26 8.91 -4.25 -10.88
C VAL A 26 8.93 -5.13 -12.14
N ALA A 27 10.01 -5.10 -12.91
CA ALA A 27 10.25 -5.94 -14.07
C ALA A 27 10.27 -7.44 -13.77
N GLU A 28 10.76 -7.88 -12.60
CA GLU A 28 10.86 -9.30 -12.25
C GLU A 28 9.49 -9.89 -11.91
N VAL A 29 8.68 -9.14 -11.15
CA VAL A 29 7.32 -9.57 -10.79
C VAL A 29 6.40 -9.60 -12.01
N ALA A 30 6.54 -8.65 -12.94
CA ALA A 30 5.73 -8.58 -14.15
C ALA A 30 5.96 -9.74 -15.14
N GLN A 31 7.07 -10.49 -14.99
CA GLN A 31 7.40 -11.64 -15.84
C GLN A 31 7.01 -12.98 -15.20
N GLN A 32 6.46 -12.97 -14.00
CA GLN A 32 6.01 -14.20 -13.34
C GLN A 32 4.72 -14.73 -13.99
N PRO A 33 4.60 -16.06 -14.18
CA PRO A 33 3.32 -16.66 -14.56
C PRO A 33 2.25 -16.34 -13.50
N LEU A 34 1.06 -15.91 -13.94
CA LEU A 34 -0.05 -15.56 -13.04
C LEU A 34 -0.40 -16.70 -12.07
N VAL A 35 -0.23 -17.95 -12.49
CA VAL A 35 -0.51 -19.14 -11.69
C VAL A 35 0.44 -19.30 -10.49
N THR A 36 1.65 -18.77 -10.58
CA THR A 36 2.69 -18.83 -9.52
C THR A 36 2.93 -17.49 -8.85
N ALA A 37 2.34 -16.40 -9.37
CA ALA A 37 2.51 -15.07 -8.80
C ALA A 37 1.75 -14.97 -7.46
N GLU A 38 2.35 -14.23 -6.53
CA GLU A 38 1.70 -13.85 -5.27
C GLU A 38 1.24 -12.40 -5.33
N PHE A 39 0.05 -12.16 -4.82
CA PHE A 39 -0.59 -10.85 -4.76
C PHE A 39 -0.85 -10.50 -3.31
N LEU A 40 -0.49 -9.27 -2.92
CA LEU A 40 -0.93 -8.70 -1.65
C LEU A 40 -2.09 -7.75 -1.95
N VAL A 41 -3.31 -8.20 -1.66
CA VAL A 41 -4.50 -7.36 -1.79
C VAL A 41 -4.56 -6.46 -0.57
N VAL A 42 -4.55 -5.14 -0.78
CA VAL A 42 -4.49 -4.13 0.27
C VAL A 42 -5.68 -3.18 0.15
N ASP A 43 -6.17 -2.75 1.31
CA ASP A 43 -7.14 -1.68 1.47
C ASP A 43 -6.69 -0.75 2.60
N THR A 44 -6.95 0.55 2.47
CA THR A 44 -6.52 1.54 3.46
C THR A 44 -7.64 2.50 3.84
N GLU A 45 -7.78 2.73 5.14
CA GLU A 45 -8.58 3.86 5.65
C GLU A 45 -7.68 5.03 5.99
N THR A 46 -8.25 6.25 5.95
CA THR A 46 -7.48 7.48 6.17
C THR A 46 -8.17 8.43 7.14
N ASN A 47 -7.40 9.39 7.65
CA ASN A 47 -7.92 10.49 8.47
C ASN A 47 -8.83 11.47 7.70
N GLY A 48 -9.08 11.24 6.41
CA GLY A 48 -9.93 12.05 5.53
C GLY A 48 -9.39 13.43 5.17
N ARG A 49 -8.13 13.74 5.48
CA ARG A 49 -7.49 15.00 5.08
C ARG A 49 -7.04 14.97 3.62
N PRO A 50 -7.07 16.11 2.91
CA PRO A 50 -6.70 16.16 1.50
C PRO A 50 -5.17 16.14 1.29
N GLY A 51 -4.76 15.70 0.10
CA GLY A 51 -3.39 15.86 -0.40
C GLY A 51 -2.34 15.28 0.54
N ASP A 52 -1.32 16.10 0.84
CA ASP A 52 -0.20 15.73 1.72
C ASP A 52 -0.51 15.89 3.22
N ALA A 53 -1.75 16.21 3.58
CA ALA A 53 -2.19 16.13 4.99
C ALA A 53 -2.87 14.79 5.30
N CYS A 54 -3.11 13.95 4.28
CA CYS A 54 -3.70 12.62 4.42
C CYS A 54 -2.75 11.69 5.19
N GLU A 55 -3.28 11.01 6.20
CA GLU A 55 -2.57 9.99 6.98
C GLU A 55 -3.40 8.71 6.97
N VAL A 56 -2.72 7.56 6.87
CA VAL A 56 -3.34 6.24 6.97
C VAL A 56 -3.74 5.96 8.41
N THR A 57 -4.95 5.45 8.62
CA THR A 57 -5.49 5.08 9.95
C THR A 57 -5.63 3.59 10.12
N GLU A 58 -5.70 2.83 9.03
CA GLU A 58 -5.82 1.39 9.00
C GLU A 58 -5.23 0.83 7.72
N ILE A 59 -4.66 -0.37 7.80
CA ILE A 59 -4.21 -1.14 6.65
C ILE A 59 -4.75 -2.56 6.82
N GLY A 60 -5.57 -2.99 5.86
CA GLY A 60 -5.95 -4.38 5.68
C GLY A 60 -5.15 -5.01 4.55
N ALA A 61 -4.68 -6.24 4.73
CA ALA A 61 -3.96 -6.99 3.71
C ALA A 61 -4.37 -8.47 3.68
N VAL A 62 -4.46 -9.04 2.49
CA VAL A 62 -4.68 -10.47 2.27
C VAL A 62 -3.68 -10.96 1.23
N LEU A 63 -2.91 -11.99 1.59
CA LEU A 63 -2.06 -12.68 0.63
C LEU A 63 -2.91 -13.63 -0.23
N VAL A 64 -2.72 -13.57 -1.55
CA VAL A 64 -3.39 -14.42 -2.53
C VAL A 64 -2.33 -15.06 -3.41
N GLY A 65 -2.38 -16.38 -3.58
CA GLY A 65 -1.38 -17.11 -4.36
C GLY A 65 -1.78 -18.57 -4.52
N GLY A 66 -1.40 -19.18 -5.65
CA GLY A 66 -1.75 -20.57 -5.95
C GLY A 66 -3.25 -20.84 -6.12
N GLY A 67 -4.06 -19.79 -6.35
CA GLY A 67 -5.52 -19.90 -6.48
C GLY A 67 -6.29 -19.83 -5.16
N GLU A 68 -5.63 -19.60 -4.03
CA GLU A 68 -6.23 -19.61 -2.69
C GLU A 68 -6.01 -18.27 -1.96
N LEU A 69 -6.86 -18.00 -0.96
CA LEU A 69 -6.66 -16.91 0.00
C LEU A 69 -5.83 -17.44 1.18
N HIS A 70 -4.78 -16.73 1.54
CA HIS A 70 -3.95 -17.01 2.71
C HIS A 70 -4.39 -16.15 3.89
N GLU A 71 -3.56 -16.13 4.94
CA GLU A 71 -3.83 -15.38 6.17
C GLU A 71 -4.07 -13.89 5.90
N ARG A 72 -5.00 -13.33 6.67
CA ARG A 72 -5.35 -11.91 6.64
C ARG A 72 -4.55 -11.19 7.72
N TRP A 73 -4.03 -10.03 7.37
CA TRP A 73 -3.36 -9.13 8.30
C TRP A 73 -4.09 -7.80 8.31
N GLU A 74 -4.30 -7.25 9.49
CA GLU A 74 -5.00 -5.98 9.69
C GLU A 74 -4.33 -5.23 10.83
N THR A 75 -4.20 -3.91 10.69
CA THR A 75 -3.70 -3.09 11.80
C THR A 75 -4.20 -1.66 11.70
N LEU A 76 -4.50 -1.07 12.85
CA LEU A 76 -4.68 0.37 12.99
C LEU A 76 -3.32 1.07 13.01
N VAL A 77 -3.30 2.31 12.54
CA VAL A 77 -2.12 3.17 12.50
C VAL A 77 -2.40 4.47 13.23
N GLY A 78 -1.52 4.81 14.17
CA GLY A 78 -1.59 6.08 14.89
C GLY A 78 -1.31 7.27 13.98
N VAL A 79 -2.18 8.28 14.05
CA VAL A 79 -2.09 9.51 13.24
C VAL A 79 -1.77 10.72 14.11
N ARG A 80 -1.19 11.76 13.50
CA ARG A 80 -0.84 12.99 14.23
C ARG A 80 -2.02 13.95 14.30
N ALA A 81 -2.85 13.98 13.27
CA ALA A 81 -3.99 14.88 13.20
C ALA A 81 -5.29 14.20 13.65
N PRO A 82 -6.20 14.93 14.34
CA PRO A 82 -7.44 14.34 14.80
C PRO A 82 -8.39 14.00 13.64
N LEU A 83 -9.14 12.91 13.81
CA LEU A 83 -10.17 12.43 12.91
C LEU A 83 -11.42 13.31 12.99
N SER A 84 -11.94 13.72 11.83
CA SER A 84 -13.25 14.38 11.79
C SER A 84 -14.36 13.41 12.20
N ARG A 85 -15.46 13.93 12.77
CA ARG A 85 -16.64 13.09 13.10
C ARG A 85 -17.18 12.34 11.88
N SER A 86 -17.12 12.95 10.71
CA SER A 86 -17.58 12.33 9.46
C SER A 86 -16.74 11.11 9.09
N VAL A 87 -15.42 11.20 9.24
CA VAL A 87 -14.50 10.07 9.02
C VAL A 87 -14.78 8.97 10.02
N GLN A 88 -14.84 9.30 11.32
CA GLN A 88 -15.12 8.31 12.36
C GLN A 88 -16.46 7.58 12.11
N ARG A 89 -17.49 8.30 11.63
CA ARG A 89 -18.78 7.70 11.27
C ARG A 89 -18.70 6.83 10.02
N PHE A 90 -17.89 7.22 9.03
CA PHE A 90 -17.78 6.52 7.76
C PHE A 90 -16.98 5.21 7.90
N THR A 91 -15.85 5.26 8.61
CA THR A 91 -14.94 4.12 8.75
C THR A 91 -15.21 3.30 10.02
N GLY A 92 -15.89 3.86 11.02
CA GLY A 92 -16.05 3.23 12.33
C GLY A 92 -14.82 3.37 13.24
N ILE A 93 -13.72 3.94 12.75
CA ILE A 93 -12.48 4.14 13.51
C ILE A 93 -12.63 5.37 14.40
N SER A 94 -12.56 5.19 15.71
CA SER A 94 -12.63 6.30 16.67
C SER A 94 -11.27 6.97 16.89
N GLN A 95 -11.29 8.21 17.40
CA GLN A 95 -10.05 8.90 17.81
C GLN A 95 -9.25 8.08 18.84
N ALA A 96 -9.93 7.48 19.82
CA ALA A 96 -9.29 6.69 20.86
C ALA A 96 -8.58 5.44 20.31
N MET A 97 -9.11 4.85 19.23
CA MET A 97 -8.49 3.70 18.56
C MET A 97 -7.16 4.07 17.92
N VAL A 98 -7.12 5.18 17.16
CA VAL A 98 -5.87 5.62 16.52
C VAL A 98 -4.87 6.21 17.52
N ASP A 99 -5.34 6.82 18.62
CA ASP A 99 -4.44 7.30 19.68
C ASP A 99 -3.74 6.15 20.43
N ALA A 100 -4.38 4.98 20.50
CA ALA A 100 -3.83 3.77 21.12
C ALA A 100 -3.05 2.88 20.13
N ALA A 101 -3.15 3.15 18.83
CA ALA A 101 -2.54 2.35 17.78
C ALA A 101 -1.02 2.61 17.67
N PRO A 102 -0.24 1.62 17.19
CA PRO A 102 1.17 1.84 16.89
C PRO A 102 1.34 2.91 15.81
N GLY A 103 2.38 3.74 15.95
CA GLY A 103 2.73 4.72 14.92
C GLY A 103 3.22 4.07 13.62
N PRO A 104 3.24 4.80 12.50
CA PRO A 104 3.60 4.27 11.19
C PRO A 104 5.00 3.65 11.16
N GLY A 105 5.96 4.19 11.90
CA GLY A 105 7.32 3.63 11.98
C GLY A 105 7.42 2.22 12.57
N ALA A 106 6.41 1.77 13.33
CA ALA A 106 6.34 0.41 13.85
C ALA A 106 5.55 -0.54 12.92
N VAL A 107 4.62 0.00 12.12
CA VAL A 107 3.73 -0.78 11.25
C VAL A 107 4.33 -1.01 9.86
N LEU A 108 4.84 0.05 9.24
CA LEU A 108 5.25 0.06 7.84
C LEU A 108 6.39 -0.93 7.50
N PRO A 109 7.36 -1.24 8.38
CA PRO A 109 8.36 -2.26 8.09
C PRO A 109 7.75 -3.64 7.83
N GLY A 110 6.75 -4.06 8.64
CA GLY A 110 6.07 -5.35 8.45
C GLY A 110 5.27 -5.40 7.15
N LEU A 111 4.63 -4.29 6.76
CA LEU A 111 3.97 -4.21 5.45
C LEU A 111 4.98 -4.30 4.30
N ALA A 112 6.15 -3.66 4.42
CA ALA A 112 7.17 -3.71 3.38
C ALA A 112 7.71 -5.14 3.16
N GLU A 113 7.90 -5.90 4.24
CA GLU A 113 8.24 -7.33 4.17
C GLU A 113 7.14 -8.15 3.49
N GLN A 114 5.87 -7.86 3.78
CA GLN A 114 4.74 -8.50 3.09
C GLN A 114 4.65 -8.11 1.59
N LEU A 115 5.15 -6.96 1.19
CA LEU A 115 5.16 -6.53 -0.22
C LEU A 115 6.34 -7.09 -1.02
N GLU A 116 7.41 -7.55 -0.36
CA GLU A 116 8.61 -8.02 -1.04
C GLU A 116 8.30 -9.23 -1.94
N GLY A 117 8.58 -9.09 -3.24
CA GLY A 117 8.37 -10.14 -4.24
C GLY A 117 6.92 -10.33 -4.70
N ARG A 118 5.97 -9.49 -4.26
CA ARG A 118 4.53 -9.64 -4.51
C ARG A 118 3.95 -8.46 -5.30
N VAL A 119 2.84 -8.70 -6.00
CA VAL A 119 2.06 -7.66 -6.67
C VAL A 119 1.09 -7.02 -5.68
N LEU A 120 1.20 -5.71 -5.45
CA LEU A 120 0.16 -4.97 -4.73
C LEU A 120 -1.11 -4.87 -5.58
N VAL A 121 -2.25 -5.27 -5.02
CA VAL A 121 -3.57 -5.17 -5.63
C VAL A 121 -4.48 -4.37 -4.71
N ALA A 122 -5.27 -3.46 -5.26
CA ALA A 122 -6.26 -2.69 -4.50
C ALA A 122 -7.37 -2.24 -5.45
N HIS A 123 -8.59 -2.04 -4.93
CA HIS A 123 -9.74 -1.65 -5.76
C HIS A 123 -9.52 -0.27 -6.41
N ASN A 124 -8.97 0.67 -5.66
CA ASN A 124 -8.54 1.98 -6.17
C ASN A 124 -7.03 2.15 -5.97
N ALA A 125 -6.24 1.28 -6.60
CA ALA A 125 -4.80 1.22 -6.39
C ALA A 125 -4.05 2.55 -6.53
N ALA A 126 -4.56 3.52 -7.29
CA ALA A 126 -3.97 4.85 -7.35
C ALA A 126 -4.05 5.59 -6.00
N PHE A 127 -5.18 5.46 -5.29
CA PHE A 127 -5.40 6.05 -3.97
C PHE A 127 -4.56 5.35 -2.91
N ASP A 128 -4.68 4.02 -2.76
CA ASP A 128 -3.98 3.26 -1.71
C ASP A 128 -2.45 3.40 -1.86
N ARG A 129 -1.95 3.29 -3.09
CA ARG A 129 -0.52 3.50 -3.37
C ARG A 129 -0.06 4.89 -2.98
N ARG A 130 -0.88 5.93 -3.20
CA ARG A 130 -0.54 7.31 -2.81
C ARG A 130 -0.48 7.43 -1.29
N VAL A 131 -1.47 6.90 -0.57
CA VAL A 131 -1.55 6.93 0.89
C VAL A 131 -0.36 6.19 1.51
N LEU A 132 -0.09 4.97 1.06
CA LEU A 132 1.04 4.17 1.55
C LEU A 132 2.38 4.83 1.25
N ARG A 133 2.58 5.34 0.02
CA ARG A 133 3.79 6.11 -0.33
C ARG A 133 4.00 7.29 0.62
N GLN A 134 2.96 8.09 0.83
CA GLN A 134 3.03 9.24 1.74
C GLN A 134 3.33 8.83 3.19
N ALA A 135 2.90 7.64 3.63
CA ALA A 135 3.22 7.11 4.95
C ALA A 135 4.69 6.68 5.05
N PHE A 136 5.20 5.96 4.03
CA PHE A 136 6.61 5.57 3.92
C PHE A 136 7.54 6.78 3.84
N ASP A 137 7.21 7.79 3.05
CA ASP A 137 8.05 8.99 2.86
C ASP A 137 8.17 9.86 4.14
N ARG A 138 7.31 9.63 5.15
CA ARG A 138 7.34 10.36 6.45
C ARG A 138 8.15 9.66 7.54
N CYS A 139 8.66 8.44 7.29
CA CYS A 139 9.34 7.59 8.28
C CYS A 139 10.81 7.37 7.90
#